data_AF-X1DZT1-F1
#
_entry.id   AF-X1DZT1-F1
#
_cell.length_a   1.000
_cell.length_b   1.000
_cell.length_c   1.000
_cell.angle_alpha   90.00
_cell.angle_beta   90.00
_cell.angle_gamma   90.00
#
_symmetry.space_group_name_H-M   'P 1'
#
loop_
_entity.id
_entity.type
_entity.pdbx_description
1 polymer ?
#
loop_
_entity_poly.entity_id
_entity_poly.type
_entity_poly.pdbx_seq_one_letter_code
_entity_poly.pdbx_strand_id
1 'polypeptide(L)'
;DGDRVLYFLKNFIRPNQKIFFIGMDFGEVVGRYSKPEYSENQKAKPNKLKKLQYAEKLLEWIIKKLKNEIYFINSKISSNYVQIISIKQYSNFLNIL
;
A
#
# COMPACT_ATOMS: atom_id res chain seq x y z
N ASP A 1 -6.89 3.92 4.73
CA ASP A 1 -8.07 3.12 4.32
C ASP A 1 -7.94 2.53 2.91
N GLY A 2 -6.72 2.39 2.38
CA GLY A 2 -6.54 1.82 1.04
C GLY A 2 -6.97 0.35 0.95
N ASP A 3 -6.82 -0.41 2.03
CA ASP A 3 -7.27 -1.79 2.14
C ASP A 3 -8.78 -1.93 1.96
N ARG A 4 -9.57 -1.15 2.71
CA ARG A 4 -11.03 -1.15 2.61
C ARG A 4 -11.52 -0.71 1.24
N VAL A 5 -10.87 0.31 0.66
CA VAL A 5 -11.18 0.79 -0.69
C VAL A 5 -10.93 -0.30 -1.73
N LEU A 6 -9.84 -1.08 -1.63
CA LEU A 6 -9.61 -2.18 -2.58
C LEU A 6 -10.70 -3.25 -2.52
N TYR A 7 -11.19 -3.59 -1.33
CA TYR A 7 -12.30 -4.55 -1.17
C TYR A 7 -13.59 -4.06 -1.84
N PHE A 8 -13.84 -2.76 -1.84
CA PHE A 8 -14.95 -2.15 -2.56
C PHE A 8 -14.69 -2.17 -4.07
N LEU A 9 -13.53 -1.67 -4.49
CA LEU A 9 -13.14 -1.51 -5.89
C LEU A 9 -13.04 -2.84 -6.65
N LYS A 10 -12.77 -3.96 -5.99
CA LYS A 10 -12.65 -5.29 -6.63
C LYS A 10 -13.82 -5.64 -7.56
N ASN A 11 -15.01 -5.11 -7.29
CA ASN A 11 -16.23 -5.40 -8.06
C ASN A 11 -16.40 -4.47 -9.28
N PHE A 12 -15.59 -3.42 -9.39
CA PHE A 12 -15.70 -2.37 -10.39
C PHE A 12 -14.45 -2.23 -11.27
N ILE A 13 -13.30 -2.69 -10.80
CA ILE A 13 -12.05 -2.62 -11.54
C ILE A 13 -12.04 -3.60 -12.71
N ARG A 14 -11.61 -3.11 -13.87
CA ARG A 14 -11.37 -3.93 -15.06
C ARG A 14 -10.00 -4.61 -14.94
N PRO A 15 -9.82 -5.83 -15.48
CA PRO A 15 -8.56 -6.56 -15.36
C PRO A 15 -7.31 -5.84 -15.89
N ASN A 16 -7.48 -4.95 -16.88
CA ASN A 16 -6.39 -4.21 -17.52
C ASN A 16 -5.99 -2.91 -16.80
N GLN A 17 -6.68 -2.54 -15.72
CA GLN A 17 -6.36 -1.33 -14.97
C GLN A 17 -5.20 -1.61 -14.01
N LYS A 18 -4.19 -0.75 -14.04
CA LYS A 18 -3.10 -0.75 -13.06
C LYS A 18 -3.58 -0.12 -11.76
N ILE A 19 -3.22 -0.71 -10.62
CA ILE A 19 -3.58 -0.21 -9.29
C ILE A 19 -2.31 0.26 -8.60
N PHE A 20 -2.30 1.51 -8.13
CA PHE A 20 -1.17 2.10 -7.43
C PHE A 20 -1.54 2.42 -5.98
N PHE A 21 -0.82 1.82 -5.03
CA PHE A 21 -0.86 2.16 -3.62
C PHE A 21 0.22 3.17 -3.30
N ILE A 22 -0.20 4.39 -2.94
CA ILE A 22 0.68 5.52 -2.60
C ILE A 22 0.44 5.89 -1.15
N GLY A 23 1.53 6.09 -0.39
CA GLY A 23 1.43 6.49 1.03
C GLY A 23 0.93 5.39 1.97
N MET A 24 0.95 4.13 1.52
CA MET A 24 0.64 2.96 2.33
C MET A 24 1.91 2.17 2.59
N ASP A 25 2.30 2.01 3.86
CA ASP A 25 3.52 1.33 4.29
C ASP A 25 3.20 0.42 5.50
N PHE A 26 3.79 -0.78 5.52
CA PHE A 26 3.61 -1.77 6.60
C PHE A 26 4.87 -1.96 7.43
N GLY A 27 5.83 -1.03 7.32
CA GLY A 27 7.06 -1.05 8.11
C GLY A 27 6.84 -0.73 9.59
N GLU A 28 7.93 -0.82 10.35
CA GLU A 28 7.91 -0.56 11.79
C GLU A 28 8.02 0.92 12.16
N VAL A 29 8.21 1.82 11.18
CA VAL A 29 8.40 3.25 11.42
C VAL A 29 7.13 3.99 11.06
N VAL A 30 6.67 4.83 11.97
CA VAL A 30 5.56 5.74 11.74
C VAL A 30 6.14 7.12 11.45
N GLY A 31 5.83 7.66 10.27
CA GLY A 31 6.32 8.97 9.88
C GLY A 31 5.72 10.09 10.73
N ARG A 32 6.44 11.20 10.87
CA ARG A 32 5.99 12.41 11.58
C ARG A 32 4.61 12.93 11.12
N TYR A 33 4.28 12.71 9.85
CA TYR A 33 3.00 13.13 9.26
C TYR A 33 1.85 12.15 9.48
N SER A 34 2.10 11.00 10.11
CA SER A 34 1.04 10.00 10.33
C SER A 34 0.04 10.41 11.39
N LYS A 35 0.42 11.35 12.27
CA LYS A 35 -0.38 11.81 13.39
C LYS A 35 -0.04 13.26 13.75
N PRO A 36 -1.03 14.10 14.11
CA PRO A 36 -0.76 15.50 14.47
C PRO A 36 0.20 15.65 15.65
N GLU A 37 0.18 14.71 16.59
CA GLU A 37 1.02 14.77 17.79
C GLU A 37 2.49 14.34 17.58
N TYR A 38 2.91 13.99 16.35
CA TYR A 38 4.26 13.51 16.07
C TYR A 38 5.14 14.60 15.49
N SER A 39 6.24 14.93 16.15
CA SER A 39 7.27 15.85 15.66
C SER A 39 8.31 15.18 14.75
N GLU A 40 8.55 13.89 14.97
CA GLU A 40 9.56 13.10 14.27
C GLU A 40 9.08 11.70 13.89
N ASN A 41 9.86 11.02 13.06
CA ASN A 41 9.63 9.62 12.74
C ASN A 41 9.96 8.77 13.96
N GLN A 42 9.08 7.84 14.30
CA GLN A 42 9.25 7.03 15.50
C GLN A 42 8.82 5.59 15.27
N LYS A 43 9.31 4.67 16.10
CA LYS A 43 8.89 3.28 16.03
C LYS A 43 7.39 3.15 16.33
N ALA A 44 6.70 2.33 15.55
CA ALA A 44 5.30 2.03 15.76
C ALA A 44 5.08 1.33 17.10
N LYS A 45 4.10 1.82 17.86
CA LYS A 45 3.64 1.16 19.10
C LYS A 45 3.15 -0.27 18.77
N PRO A 46 3.26 -1.25 19.71
CA PRO A 46 2.86 -2.63 19.46
C PRO A 46 1.44 -2.80 18.89
N ASN A 47 0.48 -2.04 19.39
CA ASN A 47 -0.90 -2.07 18.88
C ASN A 47 -1.00 -1.60 17.42
N LYS A 48 -0.19 -0.62 17.01
CA LYS A 48 -0.15 -0.16 15.62
C LYS A 48 0.55 -1.17 14.72
N LEU A 49 1.66 -1.76 15.16
CA LEU A 49 2.33 -2.85 14.44
C LEU A 49 1.37 -4.01 14.17
N LYS A 50 0.66 -4.47 15.20
CA LYS A 50 -0.33 -5.55 15.07
C LYS A 50 -1.43 -5.18 14.07
N LYS A 51 -1.94 -3.94 14.10
CA LYS A 51 -2.90 -3.44 13.11
C LYS A 51 -2.36 -3.49 11.69
N LEU A 52 -1.12 -3.03 11.47
CA LEU A 52 -0.48 -3.06 10.15
C LEU A 52 -0.31 -4.50 9.64
N GLN A 53 0.12 -5.43 10.49
CA GLN A 53 0.26 -6.85 10.13
C GLN A 53 -1.07 -7.48 9.70
N TYR A 54 -2.17 -7.17 10.38
CA TYR A 54 -3.49 -7.66 9.95
C TYR A 54 -3.97 -6.98 8.66
N ALA A 55 -3.73 -5.68 8.50
CA ALA A 55 -4.07 -4.97 7.28
C ALA A 55 -3.31 -5.54 6.07
N GLU A 56 -2.02 -5.83 6.22
CA GLU A 56 -1.19 -6.48 5.20
C GLU A 56 -1.75 -7.86 4.82
N LYS A 57 -2.07 -8.71 5.80
CA LYS A 57 -2.67 -10.03 5.57
C LYS A 57 -4.02 -9.96 4.85
N LEU A 58 -4.87 -9.01 5.23
CA LEU A 58 -6.17 -8.79 4.59
C LEU A 58 -6.02 -8.32 3.15
N LEU A 59 -5.02 -7.47 2.90
CA LEU A 59 -4.72 -6.94 1.58
C LEU A 59 -4.18 -8.04 0.67
N GLU A 60 -3.25 -8.84 1.16
CA GLU A 60 -2.70 -10.01 0.46
C GLU A 60 -3.82 -10.99 0.05
N TRP A 61 -4.77 -11.23 0.96
CA TRP A 61 -5.89 -12.13 0.69
C TRP A 61 -6.78 -11.70 -0.48
N ILE A 62 -6.94 -10.39 -0.70
CA ILE A 62 -7.72 -9.88 -1.82
C ILE A 62 -6.86 -9.74 -3.08
N ILE A 63 -5.62 -9.27 -2.95
CA ILE A 63 -4.68 -9.07 -4.06
C ILE A 63 -4.49 -10.35 -4.87
N LYS A 64 -4.33 -11.51 -4.22
CA LYS A 64 -4.16 -12.80 -4.91
C LYS A 64 -5.35 -13.22 -5.79
N LYS A 65 -6.50 -12.56 -5.66
CA LYS A 65 -7.71 -12.82 -6.45
C LYS A 65 -7.89 -11.84 -7.61
N LEU A 66 -7.09 -10.79 -7.64
CA LEU A 66 -7.11 -9.78 -8.68
C LEU A 66 -6.19 -10.20 -9.82
N LYS A 67 -6.59 -9.90 -11.05
CA LYS A 67 -5.76 -10.11 -12.25
C LYS A 67 -4.97 -8.86 -12.63
N ASN A 68 -5.18 -7.77 -11.90
CA ASN A 68 -4.59 -6.47 -12.14
C ASN A 68 -3.10 -6.46 -11.82
N GLU A 69 -2.35 -5.62 -12.52
CA GLU A 69 -1.01 -5.23 -12.08
C GLU A 69 -1.13 -4.27 -10.90
N ILE A 70 -0.48 -4.62 -9.78
CA ILE A 70 -0.58 -3.87 -8.52
C ILE A 70 0.81 -3.40 -8.10
N TYR A 71 0.92 -2.10 -7.85
CA TYR A 71 2.17 -1.44 -7.50
C TYR A 71 2.06 -0.75 -6.16
N PHE A 72 3.12 -0.87 -5.35
CA PHE A 72 3.31 -0.12 -4.13
C PHE A 72 4.46 0.87 -4.30
N ILE A 73 4.20 2.13 -3.99
CA ILE A 73 5.18 3.20 -4.18
C ILE A 73 5.93 3.45 -2.86
N ASN A 74 7.25 3.28 -2.88
CA ASN A 74 8.13 3.47 -1.71
C ASN A 74 7.64 2.77 -0.43
N SER A 75 7.07 1.58 -0.56
CA SER A 75 6.44 0.84 0.54
C SER A 75 7.23 -0.42 0.90
N LYS A 76 7.12 -0.83 2.16
CA LYS A 76 7.46 -2.16 2.64
C LYS A 76 6.18 -2.97 2.75
N ILE A 77 6.08 -4.00 1.91
CA ILE A 77 5.02 -5.01 1.94
C ILE A 77 5.63 -6.38 1.64
N SER A 78 5.19 -7.41 2.35
CA SER A 78 5.55 -8.81 2.13
C SER A 78 4.48 -9.48 1.27
N SER A 79 4.61 -9.33 -0.04
CA SER A 79 3.71 -9.95 -1.02
C SER A 79 4.46 -10.29 -2.31
N ASN A 80 4.19 -11.48 -2.87
CA ASN A 80 4.73 -11.91 -4.16
C ASN A 80 3.83 -11.52 -5.35
N TYR A 81 2.67 -10.93 -5.08
CA TYR A 81 1.66 -10.59 -6.09
C TYR A 81 1.67 -9.10 -6.47
N VAL A 82 2.64 -8.35 -5.96
CA VAL A 82 2.75 -6.89 -6.15
C VAL A 82 4.16 -6.51 -6.58
N GLN A 83 4.28 -5.35 -7.20
CA GLN A 83 5.57 -4.76 -7.54
C GLN A 83 5.84 -3.55 -6.63
N ILE A 84 7.01 -3.50 -6.01
CA ILE A 84 7.43 -2.34 -5.24
C ILE A 84 8.31 -1.47 -6.15
N ILE A 85 7.90 -0.22 -6.35
CA ILE A 85 8.64 0.71 -7.19
C ILE A 85 8.90 2.02 -6.46
N SER A 86 9.94 2.72 -6.90
CA SER A 86 10.25 4.06 -6.39
C SER A 86 9.30 5.12 -6.94
N ILE A 87 9.18 6.25 -6.24
CA ILE A 87 8.44 7.42 -6.74
C ILE A 87 8.96 7.91 -8.10
N LYS A 88 10.27 7.80 -8.34
CA LYS A 88 10.91 8.15 -9.62
C LYS A 88 10.51 7.19 -10.74
N GLN A 89 10.36 5.90 -10.43
CA GLN A 89 9.83 4.94 -11.41
C GLN A 89 8.35 5.22 -11.68
N TYR A 90 7.56 5.56 -10.65
CA TYR A 90 6.17 5.94 -10.80
C TYR A 90 5.98 7.17 -11.72
N SER A 91 6.83 8.20 -11.60
CA SER A 91 6.74 9.38 -12.48
C SER A 91 6.89 9.03 -13.97
N ASN A 92 7.62 7.96 -14.30
CA ASN A 92 7.74 7.52 -15.70
C ASN A 92 6.42 6.97 -16.24
N PHE A 93 5.55 6.39 -15.41
CA PHE A 93 4.21 5.96 -15.85
C PHE A 93 3.29 7.14 -16.16
N LEU A 94 3.45 8.26 -15.46
CA LEU A 94 2.65 9.46 -15.68
C LEU A 94 3.06 10.21 -16.95
N ASN A 95 4.35 10.23 -17.27
CA ASN A 95 4.87 10.90 -18.47
C ASN A 95 4.54 10.17 -19.80
N ILE A 96 3.89 9.01 -19.73
CA ILE A 96 3.47 8.21 -20.88
C ILE A 96 1.96 8.40 -21.17
N LEU A 97 1.22 9.03 -20.25
CA LEU A 97 -0.19 9.40 -20.41
C LEU A 97 -0.33 10.82 -20.94
#